data_AF-A0A149VAR4-F1
#
_entry.id   AF-A0A149VAR4-F1
#
_cell.length_a   1.000
_cell.length_b   1.000
_cell.length_c   1.000
_cell.angle_alpha   90.00
_cell.angle_beta   90.00
_cell.angle_gamma   90.00
#
_symmetry.space_group_name_H-M   'P 1'
#
loop_
_entity.id
_entity.type
_entity.pdbx_description
1 polymer ?
#
loop_
_entity_poly.entity_id
_entity_poly.type
_entity_poly.pdbx_seq_one_letter_code
_entity_poly.pdbx_strand_id
1 'polypeptide(L)'
;DDLPSLCRLYQAISRHFATQPENDGPEHGLSIIQRQLLLLTTLEEVSLDMAAKILGLSVQEAAEDLETAHTYLKTGIQTSVLIIEDEPIIAMDIEDLVLQCGHKIAGVAHTQTDAIRLARETRPGLILADINLGAGGDGMRAVAEITKSHSAPVIYVTAYPEWLLTGETSEPSFVITKPFEPLTLAVATYQAVSNWAVAHSTGVVP
;
A
#
# COMPACT_ATOMS: atom_id res chain seq x y z
N ASP A 1 29.60 6.48 -11.57
CA ASP A 1 28.46 7.20 -12.16
C ASP A 1 27.77 6.40 -13.26
N ASP A 2 27.10 5.31 -12.88
CA ASP A 2 26.31 4.51 -13.84
C ASP A 2 25.01 4.01 -13.19
N LEU A 3 24.24 4.95 -12.65
CA LEU A 3 22.90 4.67 -12.12
C LEU A 3 21.89 4.78 -13.28
N PRO A 4 21.09 3.73 -13.54
CA PRO A 4 20.01 3.76 -14.52
C PRO A 4 19.07 4.96 -14.33
N SER A 5 18.41 5.39 -15.41
CA SER A 5 17.58 6.61 -15.42
C SER A 5 16.48 6.61 -14.34
N LEU A 6 15.89 5.45 -14.05
CA LEU A 6 14.88 5.27 -13.00
C LEU A 6 15.49 5.41 -11.59
N CYS A 7 16.69 4.86 -11.37
CA CYS A 7 17.41 4.99 -10.10
C CYS A 7 17.82 6.43 -9.81
N ARG A 8 18.10 7.24 -10.84
CA ARG A 8 18.37 8.68 -10.69
C ARG A 8 17.15 9.47 -10.25
N LEU A 9 15.96 9.11 -10.74
CA LEU A 9 14.70 9.71 -10.29
C LEU A 9 14.46 9.40 -8.82
N TYR A 10 14.56 8.12 -8.42
CA TYR A 10 14.40 7.71 -7.02
C TYR A 10 15.45 8.33 -6.09
N GLN A 11 16.69 8.50 -6.54
CA GLN A 11 17.73 9.17 -5.77
C GLN A 11 17.46 10.68 -5.59
N ALA A 12 16.87 11.33 -6.59
CA ALA A 12 16.47 12.74 -6.48
C ALA A 12 15.28 12.92 -5.53
N ILE A 13 14.29 12.02 -5.61
CA ILE A 13 13.13 11.99 -4.72
C ILE A 13 13.56 11.69 -3.29
N SER A 14 14.42 10.69 -3.08
CA SER A 14 14.94 10.32 -1.76
C SER A 14 15.69 11.47 -1.09
N ARG A 15 16.57 12.17 -1.83
CA ARG A 15 17.24 13.39 -1.35
C ARG A 15 16.29 14.50 -0.95
N HIS A 16 15.12 14.60 -1.59
CA HIS A 16 14.11 15.61 -1.25
C HIS A 16 13.36 15.28 0.05
N PHE A 17 13.21 14.00 0.39
CA PHE A 17 12.59 13.56 1.64
C PHE A 17 13.57 13.50 2.82
N ALA A 18 14.87 13.31 2.57
CA ALA A 18 15.91 13.32 3.60
C ALA A 18 16.16 14.71 4.26
N THR A 19 15.58 15.79 3.71
CA THR A 19 15.70 17.15 4.25
C THR A 19 14.57 17.52 5.22
N GLN A 20 13.59 16.65 5.44
CA GLN A 20 12.58 16.86 6.47
C GLN A 20 13.13 16.39 7.83
N PRO A 21 13.04 17.22 8.89
CA PRO A 21 13.60 16.88 10.19
C PRO A 21 12.94 15.61 10.74
N GLU A 22 13.77 14.66 11.16
CA GLU A 22 13.37 13.43 11.84
C GLU A 22 12.59 13.78 13.12
N ASN A 23 11.26 13.70 13.05
CA ASN A 23 10.43 13.44 14.20
C ASN A 23 9.95 12.00 14.07
N ASP A 24 10.68 11.06 14.66
CA ASP A 24 10.18 10.39 15.87
C ASP A 24 11.04 9.19 16.24
N GLY A 25 11.24 9.00 17.54
CA GLY A 25 11.89 7.83 18.11
C GLY A 25 11.13 6.52 17.85
N PRO A 26 11.64 5.39 18.38
CA PRO A 26 11.16 4.02 18.09
C PRO A 26 9.70 3.71 18.48
N GLU A 27 8.94 4.70 18.96
CA GLU A 27 7.54 4.57 19.36
C GLU A 27 6.51 4.97 18.27
N HIS A 28 6.92 5.53 17.12
CA HIS A 28 5.96 6.13 16.16
C HIS A 28 6.06 5.71 14.66
N GLY A 29 6.86 4.71 14.27
CA GLY A 29 6.83 4.23 12.87
C GLY A 29 8.16 3.78 12.30
N LEU A 30 8.14 3.34 11.03
CA LEU A 30 9.35 3.16 10.22
C LEU A 30 10.04 4.50 9.96
N SER A 31 11.37 4.50 9.81
CA SER A 31 12.10 5.67 9.32
C SER A 31 11.83 5.91 7.82
N ILE A 32 12.14 7.12 7.32
CA ILE A 32 12.05 7.42 5.88
C ILE A 32 12.92 6.46 5.07
N ILE A 33 14.14 6.18 5.55
CA ILE A 33 15.07 5.24 4.91
C ILE A 33 14.50 3.83 4.87
N GLN A 34 13.94 3.36 5.98
CA GLN A 34 13.32 2.04 6.07
C GLN A 34 12.12 1.89 5.11
N ARG A 35 11.28 2.93 5.00
CA ARG A 35 10.18 2.96 4.02
C ARG A 35 10.70 2.94 2.58
N GLN A 36 11.73 3.72 2.28
CA GLN A 36 12.33 3.77 0.94
C GLN A 36 13.01 2.45 0.56
N LEU A 37 13.67 1.78 1.50
CA LEU A 37 14.24 0.45 1.30
C LEU A 37 13.14 -0.55 0.93
N LEU A 38 12.04 -0.60 1.69
CA LEU A 38 10.91 -1.49 1.39
C LEU A 38 10.31 -1.23 0.00
N LEU A 39 10.12 0.03 -0.39
CA LEU A 39 9.62 0.40 -1.72
C LEU A 39 10.52 -0.13 -2.83
N LEU A 40 11.81 0.19 -2.73
CA LEU A 40 12.79 -0.15 -3.76
C LEU A 40 12.95 -1.67 -3.88
N THR A 41 13.05 -2.39 -2.76
CA THR A 41 13.33 -3.83 -2.81
C THR A 41 12.10 -4.68 -3.03
N THR A 42 10.92 -4.24 -2.60
CA THR A 42 9.70 -5.06 -2.63
C THR A 42 8.79 -4.73 -3.81
N LEU A 43 8.55 -3.45 -4.07
CA LEU A 43 7.62 -3.05 -5.14
C LEU A 43 8.35 -2.89 -6.47
N GLU A 44 9.56 -2.34 -6.44
CA GLU A 44 10.34 -2.06 -7.66
C GLU A 44 11.34 -3.17 -8.00
N GLU A 45 11.37 -4.26 -7.22
CA GLU A 45 12.29 -5.41 -7.37
C GLU A 45 13.78 -5.03 -7.50
N VAL A 46 14.17 -3.88 -6.94
CA VAL A 46 15.56 -3.39 -6.97
C VAL A 46 16.40 -4.20 -5.99
N SER A 47 17.57 -4.66 -6.44
CA SER A 47 18.49 -5.39 -5.57
C SER A 47 18.94 -4.54 -4.39
N LEU A 48 19.17 -5.17 -3.23
CA LEU A 48 19.58 -4.47 -2.01
C LEU A 48 20.85 -3.64 -2.20
N ASP A 49 21.82 -4.12 -2.98
CA ASP A 49 23.05 -3.39 -3.27
C ASP A 49 22.79 -2.10 -4.07
N MET A 50 21.77 -2.12 -4.95
CA MET A 50 21.39 -0.97 -5.76
C MET A 50 20.53 0.00 -4.95
N ALA A 51 19.60 -0.51 -4.13
CA ALA A 51 18.83 0.30 -3.19
C ALA A 51 19.75 1.04 -2.20
N ALA A 52 20.77 0.35 -1.64
CA ALA A 52 21.78 0.97 -0.78
C ALA A 52 22.52 2.11 -1.49
N LYS A 53 22.94 1.91 -2.75
CA LYS A 53 23.56 2.97 -3.57
C LYS A 53 22.63 4.15 -3.86
N ILE A 54 21.35 3.89 -4.14
CA ILE A 54 20.33 4.93 -4.36
C ILE A 54 20.19 5.80 -3.11
N LEU A 55 20.19 5.18 -1.93
CA LEU A 55 19.97 5.84 -0.65
C LEU A 55 21.26 6.38 0.00
N GLY A 56 22.43 6.13 -0.59
CA GLY A 56 23.71 6.57 -0.05
C GLY A 56 24.16 5.83 1.20
N LEU A 57 23.70 4.59 1.38
CA LEU A 57 24.00 3.71 2.51
C LEU A 57 25.04 2.65 2.13
N SER A 58 25.72 2.09 3.12
CA SER A 58 26.40 0.82 2.93
C SER A 58 25.38 -0.32 2.78
N VAL A 59 25.80 -1.40 2.11
CA VAL A 59 24.94 -2.60 1.94
C VAL A 59 24.59 -3.22 3.31
N GLN A 60 25.51 -3.13 4.27
CA GLN A 60 25.32 -3.62 5.64
C GLN A 60 24.21 -2.83 6.35
N GLU A 61 24.31 -1.49 6.36
CA GLU A 61 23.31 -0.61 6.97
C GLU A 61 21.93 -0.78 6.32
N ALA A 62 21.88 -0.87 4.99
CA ALA A 62 20.64 -1.11 4.26
C ALA A 62 20.00 -2.45 4.61
N ALA A 63 20.79 -3.50 4.86
CA ALA A 63 20.28 -4.81 5.28
C ALA A 63 19.66 -4.74 6.69
N GLU A 64 20.35 -4.10 7.63
CA GLU A 64 19.91 -3.96 9.03
C GLU A 64 18.64 -3.10 9.13
N ASP A 65 18.56 -2.00 8.39
CA ASP A 65 17.37 -1.17 8.32
C ASP A 65 16.20 -1.91 7.65
N LEU A 66 16.45 -2.64 6.56
CA LEU A 66 15.41 -3.43 5.89
C LEU A 66 14.87 -4.55 6.79
N GLU A 67 15.73 -5.22 7.57
CA GLU A 67 15.33 -6.24 8.54
C GLU A 67 14.52 -5.64 9.70
N THR A 68 14.96 -4.49 10.22
CA THR A 68 14.20 -3.71 11.21
C THR A 68 12.83 -3.33 10.66
N ALA A 69 12.79 -2.90 9.40
CA ALA A 69 11.56 -2.52 8.74
C ALA A 69 10.60 -3.70 8.60
N HIS A 70 11.07 -4.84 8.10
CA HIS A 70 10.28 -6.07 8.00
C HIS A 70 9.76 -6.54 9.37
N THR A 71 10.57 -6.42 10.42
CA THR A 71 10.16 -6.79 11.77
C THR A 71 9.05 -5.86 12.28
N TYR A 72 9.20 -4.55 12.08
CA TYR A 72 8.19 -3.58 12.43
C TYR A 72 6.89 -3.78 11.66
N LEU A 73 6.95 -4.10 10.36
CA LEU A 73 5.77 -4.45 9.55
C LEU A 73 5.03 -5.65 10.14
N LYS A 74 5.76 -6.67 10.58
CA LYS A 74 5.16 -7.87 11.22
C LYS A 74 4.51 -7.57 12.57
N THR A 75 4.90 -6.49 13.25
CA THR A 75 4.41 -6.15 14.60
C THR A 75 3.47 -4.95 14.65
N GLY A 76 3.35 -4.16 13.58
CA GLY A 76 3.15 -2.71 13.72
C GLY A 76 1.74 -2.14 13.56
N ILE A 77 0.89 -2.62 12.66
CA ILE A 77 -0.42 -1.96 12.42
C ILE A 77 -1.49 -2.99 12.05
N GLN A 78 -2.31 -3.38 13.03
CA GLN A 78 -3.47 -4.23 12.79
C GLN A 78 -4.70 -3.37 12.46
N THR A 79 -5.21 -3.48 11.24
CA THR A 79 -6.45 -2.82 10.79
C THR A 79 -7.49 -3.84 10.33
N SER A 80 -8.75 -3.42 10.18
CA SER A 80 -9.80 -4.22 9.56
C SER A 80 -9.88 -3.92 8.06
N VAL A 81 -9.83 -4.94 7.22
CA VAL A 81 -9.73 -4.82 5.77
C VAL A 81 -11.04 -5.30 5.13
N LEU A 82 -11.64 -4.46 4.30
CA LEU A 82 -12.72 -4.87 3.40
C LEU A 82 -12.11 -5.28 2.07
N ILE A 83 -12.41 -6.49 1.62
CA ILE A 83 -11.99 -7.01 0.31
C ILE A 83 -13.16 -6.90 -0.66
N ILE A 84 -12.94 -6.34 -1.84
CA ILE A 84 -13.93 -6.23 -2.91
C ILE A 84 -13.39 -6.98 -4.13
N GLU A 85 -13.95 -8.17 -4.39
CA GLU A 85 -13.44 -9.14 -5.37
C GLU A 85 -14.57 -10.09 -5.76
N ASP A 86 -14.88 -10.22 -7.06
CA ASP A 86 -15.95 -11.10 -7.53
C ASP A 86 -15.50 -12.56 -7.70
N GLU A 87 -14.21 -12.80 -7.91
CA GLU A 87 -13.65 -14.15 -8.04
C GLU A 87 -13.38 -14.80 -6.67
N PRO A 88 -14.12 -15.85 -6.25
CA PRO A 88 -14.03 -16.38 -4.89
C PRO A 88 -12.65 -16.95 -4.52
N ILE A 89 -11.94 -17.53 -5.51
CA ILE A 89 -10.59 -18.10 -5.29
C ILE A 89 -9.60 -16.96 -5.02
N ILE A 90 -9.64 -15.91 -5.83
CA ILE A 90 -8.78 -14.74 -5.63
C ILE A 90 -9.13 -14.08 -4.29
N ALA A 91 -10.41 -13.91 -3.97
CA ALA A 91 -10.83 -13.31 -2.71
C ALA A 91 -10.28 -14.08 -1.50
N MET A 92 -10.29 -15.42 -1.56
CA MET A 92 -9.73 -16.30 -0.53
C MET A 92 -8.22 -16.15 -0.40
N ASP A 93 -7.49 -16.08 -1.52
CA ASP A 93 -6.04 -15.85 -1.51
C ASP A 93 -5.72 -14.49 -0.85
N ILE A 94 -6.46 -13.43 -1.20
CA ILE A 94 -6.29 -12.10 -0.60
C ILE A 94 -6.59 -12.14 0.90
N GLU A 95 -7.65 -12.84 1.30
CA GLU A 95 -8.03 -13.02 2.70
C GLU A 95 -6.89 -13.63 3.52
N ASP A 96 -6.31 -14.74 3.03
CA ASP A 96 -5.20 -15.41 3.67
C ASP A 96 -3.97 -14.50 3.80
N LEU A 97 -3.65 -13.73 2.75
CA LEU A 97 -2.54 -12.78 2.78
C LEU A 97 -2.76 -11.65 3.79
N VAL A 98 -3.97 -11.09 3.84
CA VAL A 98 -4.34 -10.04 4.81
C VAL A 98 -4.21 -10.55 6.24
N LEU A 99 -4.66 -11.78 6.51
CA LEU A 99 -4.52 -12.42 7.82
C LEU A 99 -3.05 -12.68 8.18
N GLN A 100 -2.23 -13.13 7.23
CA GLN A 100 -0.79 -13.32 7.43
C GLN A 100 -0.06 -12.00 7.75
N CYS A 101 -0.54 -10.87 7.21
CA CYS A 101 -0.04 -9.54 7.55
C CYS A 101 -0.49 -9.05 8.94
N GLY A 102 -1.24 -9.86 9.69
CA GLY A 102 -1.71 -9.53 11.04
C GLY A 102 -2.97 -8.65 11.09
N HIS A 103 -3.57 -8.34 9.93
CA HIS A 103 -4.82 -7.60 9.86
C HIS A 103 -6.04 -8.49 10.15
N LYS A 104 -7.22 -7.88 10.24
CA LYS A 104 -8.51 -8.58 10.40
C LYS A 104 -9.36 -8.40 9.15
N ILE A 105 -10.21 -9.35 8.86
CA ILE A 105 -11.19 -9.23 7.77
C ILE A 105 -12.43 -8.51 8.30
N ALA A 106 -12.74 -7.36 7.70
CA ALA A 106 -13.98 -6.63 7.93
C ALA A 106 -15.14 -7.31 7.19
N GLY A 107 -14.87 -7.80 5.98
CA GLY A 107 -15.79 -8.55 5.15
C GLY A 107 -15.21 -8.77 3.75
N VAL A 108 -15.86 -9.64 2.99
CA VAL A 108 -15.56 -9.90 1.58
C VAL A 108 -16.82 -9.59 0.77
N ALA A 109 -16.70 -8.71 -0.21
CA ALA A 109 -17.79 -8.26 -1.06
C ALA A 109 -17.56 -8.71 -2.50
N HIS A 110 -18.55 -9.38 -3.09
CA HIS A 110 -18.47 -9.87 -4.47
C HIS A 110 -19.17 -8.96 -5.49
N THR A 111 -19.82 -7.90 -5.03
CA THR A 111 -20.53 -6.95 -5.89
C THR A 111 -20.41 -5.53 -5.35
N GLN A 112 -20.61 -4.54 -6.22
CA GLN A 112 -20.63 -3.13 -5.84
C GLN A 112 -21.63 -2.84 -4.71
N THR A 113 -22.84 -3.38 -4.80
CA THR A 113 -23.88 -3.15 -3.76
C THR A 113 -23.48 -3.75 -2.42
N ASP A 114 -22.89 -4.95 -2.45
CA ASP A 114 -22.46 -5.64 -1.25
C ASP A 114 -21.29 -4.93 -0.58
N ALA A 115 -20.34 -4.40 -1.37
CA ALA A 115 -19.22 -3.61 -0.88
C ALA A 115 -19.68 -2.36 -0.13
N ILE A 116 -20.64 -1.60 -0.70
CA ILE A 116 -21.20 -0.41 -0.06
C ILE A 116 -21.91 -0.77 1.25
N ARG A 117 -22.65 -1.88 1.26
CA ARG A 117 -23.35 -2.37 2.45
C ARG A 117 -22.37 -2.76 3.56
N LEU A 118 -21.41 -3.62 3.24
CA LEU A 118 -20.39 -4.11 4.19
C LEU A 118 -19.52 -2.97 4.73
N ALA A 119 -19.12 -2.02 3.89
CA ALA A 119 -18.34 -0.86 4.35
C ALA A 119 -19.09 -0.02 5.40
N ARG A 120 -20.41 0.15 5.23
CA ARG A 120 -21.26 0.89 6.18
C ARG A 120 -21.42 0.15 7.50
N GLU A 121 -21.58 -1.17 7.44
CA GLU A 121 -21.78 -2.03 8.62
C GLU A 121 -20.49 -2.21 9.43
N THR A 122 -19.36 -2.37 8.75
CA THR A 122 -18.10 -2.84 9.36
C THR A 122 -17.08 -1.72 9.57
N ARG A 123 -17.24 -0.57 8.90
CA ARG A 123 -16.36 0.60 8.99
C ARG A 123 -14.88 0.21 8.87
N PRO A 124 -14.46 -0.37 7.72
CA PRO A 124 -13.11 -0.92 7.56
C PRO A 124 -12.05 0.17 7.67
N GLY A 125 -10.89 -0.17 8.24
CA GLY A 125 -9.74 0.73 8.29
C GLY A 125 -8.84 0.67 7.05
N LEU A 126 -9.10 -0.24 6.12
CA LEU A 126 -8.46 -0.35 4.80
C LEU A 126 -9.41 -1.02 3.81
N ILE A 127 -9.39 -0.61 2.54
CA ILE A 127 -10.15 -1.24 1.47
C ILE A 127 -9.17 -1.78 0.41
N LEU A 128 -9.27 -3.07 0.10
CA LEU A 128 -8.65 -3.69 -1.06
C LEU A 128 -9.73 -3.92 -2.11
N ALA A 129 -9.58 -3.35 -3.30
CA ALA A 129 -10.62 -3.42 -4.32
C ALA A 129 -10.09 -3.82 -5.69
N ASP A 130 -10.68 -4.85 -6.30
CA ASP A 130 -10.60 -4.98 -7.75
C ASP A 130 -11.36 -3.83 -8.41
N ILE A 131 -10.84 -3.37 -9.54
CA ILE A 131 -11.47 -2.38 -10.42
C ILE A 131 -12.69 -2.99 -11.11
N ASN A 132 -12.57 -4.22 -11.60
CA ASN A 132 -13.59 -4.85 -12.43
C ASN A 132 -14.18 -6.07 -11.73
N LEU A 133 -15.43 -5.97 -11.30
CA LEU A 133 -16.15 -7.05 -10.61
C LEU A 133 -17.03 -7.87 -11.56
N GLY A 134 -16.76 -7.82 -12.87
CA GLY A 134 -17.51 -8.53 -13.89
C GLY A 134 -19.02 -8.23 -13.84
N ALA A 135 -19.84 -9.26 -13.59
CA ALA A 135 -21.28 -9.12 -13.44
C ALA A 135 -21.70 -8.42 -12.13
N GLY A 136 -20.80 -8.34 -11.15
CA GLY A 136 -20.98 -7.68 -9.86
C GLY A 136 -20.83 -6.15 -9.89
N GLY A 137 -20.39 -5.58 -11.02
CA GLY A 137 -20.34 -4.13 -11.26
C GLY A 137 -18.92 -3.56 -11.31
N ASP A 138 -18.79 -2.29 -10.92
CA ASP A 138 -17.54 -1.53 -11.00
C ASP A 138 -17.02 -1.22 -9.59
N GLY A 139 -15.83 -1.73 -9.29
CA GLY A 139 -15.21 -1.57 -7.98
C GLY A 139 -14.71 -0.15 -7.71
N MET A 140 -14.29 0.61 -8.73
CA MET A 140 -13.99 2.04 -8.56
C MET A 140 -15.25 2.82 -8.15
N ARG A 141 -16.40 2.47 -8.73
CA ARG A 141 -17.68 3.08 -8.34
C ARG A 141 -18.10 2.66 -6.94
N ALA A 142 -17.85 1.41 -6.54
CA ALA A 142 -18.06 0.96 -5.17
C ALA A 142 -17.24 1.80 -4.18
N VAL A 143 -15.93 1.91 -4.43
CA VAL A 143 -15.01 2.71 -3.60
C VAL A 143 -15.44 4.17 -3.55
N ALA A 144 -15.71 4.80 -4.70
CA ALA A 144 -16.13 6.20 -4.77
C ALA A 144 -17.42 6.48 -3.98
N GLU A 145 -18.32 5.49 -3.88
CA GLU A 145 -19.54 5.63 -3.08
C GLU A 145 -19.27 5.40 -1.59
N ILE A 146 -18.37 4.48 -1.24
CA ILE A 146 -17.95 4.24 0.14
C ILE A 146 -17.26 5.49 0.71
N THR A 147 -16.31 6.07 -0.04
CA THR A 147 -15.49 7.22 0.41
C THR A 147 -16.31 8.49 0.66
N LYS A 148 -17.49 8.64 0.05
CA LYS A 148 -18.43 9.73 0.39
C LYS A 148 -18.92 9.70 1.83
N SER A 149 -18.94 8.53 2.46
CA SER A 149 -19.55 8.31 3.78
C SER A 149 -18.60 7.71 4.84
N HIS A 150 -17.46 7.21 4.40
CA HIS A 150 -16.46 6.58 5.24
C HIS A 150 -15.07 6.81 4.66
N SER A 151 -14.22 7.51 5.41
CA SER A 151 -12.85 7.81 4.98
C SER A 151 -11.94 6.66 5.40
N ALA A 152 -11.43 5.91 4.42
CA ALA A 152 -10.46 4.84 4.63
C ALA A 152 -9.46 4.82 3.46
N PRO A 153 -8.19 4.43 3.71
CA PRO A 153 -7.23 4.21 2.64
C PRO A 153 -7.72 3.09 1.71
N VAL A 154 -7.40 3.22 0.42
CA VAL A 154 -7.80 2.27 -0.63
C VAL A 154 -6.56 1.82 -1.39
N ILE A 155 -6.47 0.52 -1.62
CA ILE A 155 -5.50 -0.08 -2.54
C ILE A 155 -6.29 -0.79 -3.63
N TYR A 156 -6.02 -0.45 -4.88
CA TYR A 156 -6.62 -1.16 -6.01
C TYR A 156 -5.76 -2.37 -6.38
N VAL A 157 -6.43 -3.48 -6.67
CA VAL A 157 -5.80 -4.76 -6.97
C VAL A 157 -6.33 -5.26 -8.32
N THR A 158 -5.55 -5.18 -9.39
CA THR A 158 -6.05 -5.43 -10.76
C THR A 158 -5.08 -6.25 -11.60
N ALA A 159 -5.58 -7.01 -12.57
CA ALA A 159 -4.75 -7.61 -13.62
C ALA A 159 -4.36 -6.62 -14.73
N TYR A 160 -4.97 -5.43 -14.76
CA TYR A 160 -4.83 -4.42 -15.82
C TYR A 160 -4.50 -3.03 -15.22
N PRO A 161 -3.27 -2.80 -14.75
CA PRO A 161 -2.87 -1.54 -14.11
C PRO A 161 -2.94 -0.33 -15.06
N GLU A 162 -2.83 -0.55 -16.36
CA GLU A 162 -2.86 0.49 -17.39
C GLU A 162 -4.19 1.26 -17.44
N TRP A 163 -5.28 0.69 -16.90
CA TRP A 163 -6.58 1.38 -16.82
C TRP A 163 -6.60 2.50 -15.77
N LEU A 164 -5.63 2.52 -14.86
CA LEU A 164 -5.50 3.53 -13.81
C LEU A 164 -4.47 4.62 -14.12
N LEU A 165 -3.65 4.45 -15.15
CA LEU A 165 -2.53 5.33 -15.51
C LEU A 165 -2.87 6.20 -16.73
N THR A 166 -4.13 6.64 -16.85
CA THR A 166 -4.64 7.39 -18.00
C THR A 166 -4.38 8.90 -17.92
N GLY A 167 -3.96 9.41 -16.75
CA GLY A 167 -3.62 10.83 -16.52
C GLY A 167 -4.81 11.81 -16.54
N GLU A 168 -6.05 11.32 -16.70
CA GLU A 168 -7.26 12.17 -16.87
C GLU A 168 -8.15 12.24 -15.60
N THR A 169 -7.89 11.41 -14.59
CA THR A 169 -8.60 11.41 -13.30
C THR A 169 -7.63 11.20 -12.15
N SER A 170 -7.97 11.67 -10.96
CA SER A 170 -7.21 11.51 -9.72
C SER A 170 -6.68 10.08 -9.61
N GLU A 171 -5.36 9.93 -9.83
CA GLU A 171 -4.71 8.63 -9.86
C GLU A 171 -4.80 7.99 -8.47
N PRO A 172 -5.20 6.71 -8.37
CA PRO A 172 -5.24 6.04 -7.09
C PRO A 172 -3.85 5.99 -6.46
N SER A 173 -3.78 6.32 -5.18
CA SER A 173 -2.50 6.44 -4.47
C SER A 173 -1.73 5.11 -4.35
N PHE A 174 -2.42 3.97 -4.48
CA PHE A 174 -1.83 2.64 -4.41
C PHE A 174 -2.51 1.65 -5.36
N VAL A 175 -1.72 0.97 -6.19
CA VAL A 175 -2.16 -0.06 -7.14
C VAL A 175 -1.23 -1.27 -7.03
N ILE A 176 -1.80 -2.47 -6.96
CA ILE A 176 -1.09 -3.75 -6.98
C ILE A 176 -1.58 -4.57 -8.17
N THR A 177 -0.65 -5.18 -8.90
CA THR A 177 -0.97 -6.07 -10.03
C THR A 177 -1.17 -7.52 -9.59
N LYS A 178 -2.17 -8.20 -10.14
CA LYS A 178 -2.36 -9.65 -9.97
C LYS A 178 -1.47 -10.46 -10.93
N PRO A 179 -0.92 -11.63 -10.51
CA PRO A 179 -0.88 -12.15 -9.14
C PRO A 179 0.16 -11.39 -8.28
N PHE A 180 -0.04 -11.34 -6.96
CA PHE A 180 0.85 -10.62 -6.05
C PHE A 180 1.29 -11.48 -4.86
N GLU A 181 2.51 -11.23 -4.39
CA GLU A 181 3.12 -11.94 -3.28
C GLU A 181 2.73 -11.35 -1.91
N PRO A 182 2.77 -12.14 -0.83
CA PRO A 182 2.46 -11.67 0.52
C PRO A 182 3.22 -10.40 0.93
N LEU A 183 4.49 -10.30 0.54
CA LEU A 183 5.35 -9.17 0.91
C LEU A 183 4.91 -7.86 0.22
N THR A 184 4.49 -7.94 -1.05
CA THR A 184 3.94 -6.80 -1.81
C THR A 184 2.70 -6.25 -1.13
N LEU A 185 1.80 -7.14 -0.70
CA LEU A 185 0.59 -6.73 0.02
C LEU A 185 0.95 -6.08 1.36
N ALA A 186 1.83 -6.69 2.15
CA ALA A 186 2.24 -6.16 3.46
C ALA A 186 2.85 -4.76 3.38
N VAL A 187 3.69 -4.50 2.37
CA VAL A 187 4.30 -3.18 2.16
C VAL A 187 3.24 -2.16 1.74
N ALA A 188 2.36 -2.53 0.82
CA ALA A 188 1.30 -1.64 0.36
C ALA A 188 0.30 -1.29 1.47
N THR A 189 -0.16 -2.27 2.26
CA THR A 189 -1.09 -2.02 3.37
C THR A 189 -0.45 -1.14 4.45
N TYR A 190 0.81 -1.39 4.79
CA TYR A 190 1.53 -0.57 5.74
C TYR A 190 1.63 0.89 5.30
N GLN A 191 1.97 1.13 4.03
CA GLN A 191 2.08 2.50 3.51
C GLN A 191 0.74 3.20 3.45
N ALA A 192 -0.29 2.50 2.96
CA ALA A 192 -1.62 3.05 2.86
C ALA A 192 -2.14 3.50 4.24
N VAL A 193 -1.95 2.69 5.29
CA VAL A 193 -2.40 3.04 6.63
C VAL A 193 -1.48 4.09 7.29
N SER A 194 -0.16 4.02 7.08
CA SER A 194 0.80 4.97 7.68
C SER A 194 0.69 6.37 7.07
N ASN A 195 0.65 6.49 5.74
CA ASN A 195 0.47 7.78 5.07
C ASN A 195 -0.89 8.41 5.39
N TRP A 196 -1.92 7.57 5.56
CA TRP A 196 -3.25 8.02 5.95
C TRP A 196 -3.28 8.64 7.36
N ALA A 197 -2.59 8.03 8.33
CA ALA A 197 -2.47 8.56 9.68
C ALA A 197 -1.76 9.93 9.71
N VAL A 198 -0.76 10.12 8.85
CA VAL A 198 0.00 11.39 8.74
C VAL A 198 -0.82 12.49 8.04
N ALA A 199 -1.58 12.17 6.99
CA ALA A 199 -2.45 13.14 6.31
C ALA A 199 -3.57 13.68 7.23
N HIS A 200 -4.13 12.82 8.09
CA HIS A 200 -5.19 13.21 9.02
C HIS A 200 -4.68 13.94 10.27
N SER A 201 -3.41 13.79 10.66
CA SER A 201 -2.80 14.55 11.76
C SER A 201 -2.30 15.93 11.32
N THR A 202 -1.98 16.10 10.03
CA THR A 202 -1.53 17.38 9.45
C THR A 202 -2.65 18.23 8.85
N GLY A 203 -3.89 17.73 8.80
CA GLY A 203 -5.06 18.47 8.31
C GLY A 203 -5.08 18.66 6.78
N VAL A 204 -4.18 18.01 6.06
CA VAL A 204 -4.16 18.00 4.59
C VAL A 204 -4.84 16.72 4.14
N VAL A 205 -6.15 16.84 3.86
CA VAL A 205 -6.90 15.77 3.20
C VAL A 205 -6.61 15.88 1.70
N PRO A 206 -6.22 14.79 1.00
CA PRO A 206 -6.19 14.78 -0.46
C PRO A 206 -7.59 14.89 -1.06
#